data_AF-A0A524PN02-F1
#
_entry.id   AF-A0A524PN02-F1
#
_cell.length_a   1.000
_cell.length_b   1.000
_cell.length_c   1.000
_cell.angle_alpha   90.00
_cell.angle_beta   90.00
_cell.angle_gamma   90.00
#
_symmetry.space_group_name_H-M   'P 1'
#
loop_
_entity.id
_entity.type
_entity.pdbx_description
1 polymer ?
#
loop_
_entity_poly.entity_id
_entity_poly.type
_entity_poly.pdbx_seq_one_letter_code
_entity_poly.pdbx_strand_id
1 'polypeptide(L)'
;MDTRESRCLLCSLGCDIAFRVKGEAVVGPEFLSTDGPSGTRVCARGLYGSELLSHPQRVATPLIRRDGVLRESSWDAAIDTVGAAIRNVVEEYGPGAVAIVTEATRSSEELEAVALLARSIGTGAVSCVFEPQDWPLVARESSAGVASIQEANCVIVLVTCSSLIRSSPKRLSTRNTPREATASSSLIRGRATPRGTRANMSGIDREPRRSYLPAF
;
A
#
# COMPACT_ATOMS: atom_id res chain seq x y z
N MET A 1 25.86 13.63 10.93
CA MET A 1 24.99 12.43 11.02
C MET A 1 23.63 13.01 11.22
N ASP A 2 22.81 12.89 10.21
CA ASP A 2 21.72 13.82 9.99
C ASP A 2 20.41 13.05 10.04
N THR A 3 19.37 13.67 10.57
CA THR A 3 18.03 13.10 10.55
C THR A 3 17.30 13.58 9.31
N ARG A 4 16.67 12.66 8.58
CA ARG A 4 15.83 12.95 7.42
C ARG A 4 14.43 12.40 7.65
N GLU A 5 13.44 13.26 7.52
CA GLU A 5 12.03 12.90 7.66
C GLU A 5 11.45 12.45 6.32
N SER A 6 10.48 11.55 6.36
CA SER A 6 9.79 11.03 5.20
C SER A 6 8.40 10.48 5.60
N ARG A 7 7.67 9.94 4.63
CA ARG A 7 6.41 9.24 4.87
C ARG A 7 6.53 7.77 4.47
N CYS A 8 5.94 6.89 5.27
CA CYS A 8 5.92 5.47 4.99
C CYS A 8 4.96 5.14 3.83
N LEU A 9 5.50 4.56 2.75
CA LEU A 9 4.75 4.20 1.54
C LEU A 9 4.24 2.74 1.54
N LEU A 10 4.44 1.98 2.62
CA LEU A 10 4.13 0.53 2.65
C LEU A 10 2.65 0.21 2.85
N CYS A 11 1.82 1.19 3.20
CA CYS A 11 0.36 1.14 3.12
C CYS A 11 -0.22 2.55 3.09
N SER A 12 -1.53 2.63 2.83
CA SER A 12 -2.29 3.88 2.73
C SER A 12 -2.37 4.72 4.01
N LEU A 13 -1.92 4.21 5.17
CA LEU A 13 -1.92 4.99 6.40
C LEU A 13 -0.91 6.15 6.37
N GLY A 14 0.21 5.98 5.64
CA GLY A 14 1.19 7.05 5.43
C GLY A 14 1.78 7.64 6.71
N CYS A 15 2.27 6.77 7.61
CA CYS A 15 2.86 7.22 8.88
C CYS A 15 4.08 8.12 8.66
N ASP A 16 4.26 9.12 9.52
CA ASP A 16 5.49 9.91 9.57
C ASP A 16 6.64 9.02 10.08
N ILE A 17 7.77 9.08 9.39
CA ILE A 17 8.97 8.31 9.72
C ILE A 17 10.20 9.20 9.59
N ALA A 18 11.24 8.90 10.34
CA ALA A 18 12.53 9.52 10.16
C ALA A 18 13.62 8.46 10.13
N PHE A 19 14.74 8.83 9.50
CA PHE A 19 15.91 7.99 9.37
C PHE A 19 17.15 8.78 9.75
N ARG A 20 18.07 8.10 10.42
CA ARG A 20 19.44 8.61 10.60
C ARG A 20 20.22 8.30 9.33
N VAL A 21 20.93 9.29 8.82
CA VAL A 21 21.67 9.23 7.56
C VAL A 21 23.14 9.59 7.79
N LYS A 22 24.02 8.83 7.14
CA LYS A 22 25.46 9.09 7.10
C LYS A 22 25.93 9.07 5.64
N GLY A 23 26.20 10.25 5.07
CA GLY A 23 26.44 10.38 3.63
C GLY A 23 25.16 10.03 2.86
N GLU A 24 25.23 9.06 1.96
CA GLU A 24 24.09 8.56 1.18
C GLU A 24 23.41 7.33 1.83
N ALA A 25 23.99 6.79 2.91
CA ALA A 25 23.50 5.58 3.53
C ALA A 25 22.52 5.86 4.67
N VAL A 26 21.38 5.19 4.65
CA VAL A 26 20.47 5.10 5.80
C VAL A 26 21.06 4.12 6.80
N VAL A 27 21.28 4.58 8.04
CA VAL A 27 21.92 3.78 9.11
C VAL A 27 20.94 3.31 10.19
N GLY A 28 19.67 3.68 10.06
CA GLY A 28 18.59 3.14 10.88
C GLY A 28 17.42 4.11 11.05
N PRO A 29 16.33 3.64 11.67
CA PRO A 29 15.19 4.48 11.98
C PRO A 29 15.53 5.53 13.04
N GLU A 30 14.76 6.62 13.03
CA GLU A 30 14.70 7.67 14.04
C GLU A 30 13.24 7.87 14.47
N PHE A 31 13.02 8.17 15.74
CA PHE A 31 11.67 8.36 16.28
C PHE A 31 11.30 9.84 16.25
N LEU A 32 10.27 10.18 15.50
CA LEU A 32 9.70 11.51 15.50
C LEU A 32 8.84 11.72 16.74
N SER A 33 9.03 12.85 17.41
CA SER A 33 8.13 13.36 18.44
C SER A 33 7.00 14.15 17.76
N THR A 34 6.07 13.48 17.10
CA THR A 34 5.01 14.16 16.32
C THR A 34 3.59 13.70 16.67
N ASP A 35 2.66 14.65 16.59
CA ASP A 35 1.20 14.50 16.79
C ASP A 35 0.46 14.09 15.49
N GLY A 36 1.14 13.48 14.53
CA GLY A 36 0.56 13.03 13.26
C GLY A 36 -0.46 11.87 13.41
N PRO A 37 -1.11 11.41 12.32
CA PRO A 37 -2.14 10.35 12.36
C PRO A 37 -1.69 9.01 12.97
N SER A 38 -0.37 8.79 13.06
CA SER A 38 0.27 7.65 13.71
C SER A 38 0.80 7.92 15.12
N GLY A 39 0.84 9.18 15.56
CA GLY A 39 1.65 9.63 16.69
C GLY A 39 3.11 9.20 16.53
N THR A 40 3.76 8.89 17.65
CA THR A 40 5.15 8.39 17.73
C THR A 40 5.33 6.92 17.31
N ARG A 41 4.26 6.20 16.98
CA ARG A 41 4.31 4.75 16.77
C ARG A 41 4.48 4.47 15.29
N VAL A 42 5.37 3.55 14.90
CA VAL A 42 5.56 2.99 13.54
C VAL A 42 5.38 1.46 13.59
N CYS A 43 4.83 0.81 12.55
CA CYS A 43 4.68 -0.65 12.55
C CYS A 43 6.01 -1.30 12.15
N ALA A 44 6.19 -2.60 12.39
CA ALA A 44 7.44 -3.29 12.06
C ALA A 44 7.88 -3.06 10.60
N ARG A 45 6.94 -3.08 9.65
CA ARG A 45 7.24 -2.80 8.23
C ARG A 45 7.82 -1.40 8.02
N GLY A 46 7.26 -0.39 8.67
CA GLY A 46 7.77 0.99 8.57
C GLY A 46 9.08 1.20 9.34
N LEU A 47 9.27 0.49 10.46
CA LEU A 47 10.46 0.59 11.28
C LEU A 47 11.69 -0.04 10.61
N TYR A 48 11.51 -1.22 10.01
CA TYR A 48 12.57 -1.97 9.31
C TYR A 48 12.55 -1.73 7.80
N GLY A 49 11.69 -0.85 7.30
CA GLY A 49 11.53 -0.59 5.87
C GLY A 49 12.80 -0.03 5.21
N SER A 50 13.67 0.64 5.97
CA SER A 50 14.95 1.13 5.47
C SER A 50 15.90 0.01 5.01
N GLU A 51 15.74 -1.22 5.50
CA GLU A 51 16.56 -2.35 5.06
C GLU A 51 16.40 -2.62 3.56
N LEU A 52 15.21 -2.31 3.00
CA LEU A 52 14.94 -2.44 1.57
C LEU A 52 15.82 -1.53 0.71
N LEU A 53 16.30 -0.41 1.25
CA LEU A 53 17.14 0.54 0.52
C LEU A 53 18.54 0.01 0.24
N SER A 54 19.03 -0.91 1.08
CA SER A 54 20.36 -1.51 0.99
C SER A 54 20.34 -2.99 0.64
N HIS A 55 19.17 -3.53 0.28
CA HIS A 55 19.01 -4.94 -0.02
C HIS A 55 19.87 -5.35 -1.24
N PRO A 56 20.63 -6.46 -1.18
CA PRO A 56 21.56 -6.84 -2.25
C PRO A 56 20.87 -7.18 -3.58
N GLN A 57 19.58 -7.51 -3.55
CA GLN A 57 18.78 -7.76 -4.78
C GLN A 57 18.14 -6.49 -5.36
N ARG A 58 18.45 -5.30 -4.85
CA ARG A 58 17.92 -4.05 -5.40
C ARG A 58 18.46 -3.87 -6.82
N VAL A 59 17.56 -3.58 -7.77
CA VAL A 59 17.97 -3.26 -9.14
C VAL A 59 18.68 -1.90 -9.13
N ALA A 60 20.00 -1.92 -9.32
CA ALA A 60 20.85 -0.74 -9.31
C ALA A 60 21.13 -0.19 -10.72
N THR A 61 21.04 -1.05 -11.74
CA THR A 61 21.31 -0.75 -13.14
C THR A 61 20.13 -1.21 -14.02
N PRO A 62 19.81 -0.51 -15.11
CA PRO A 62 18.82 -0.96 -16.08
C PRO A 62 19.21 -2.30 -16.69
N LEU A 63 18.22 -3.19 -16.87
CA LEU A 63 18.42 -4.51 -17.47
C LEU A 63 17.60 -4.64 -18.76
N ILE A 64 18.23 -5.04 -19.86
CA ILE A 64 17.57 -5.31 -21.14
C ILE A 64 17.63 -6.80 -21.44
N ARG A 65 16.52 -7.39 -21.88
CA ARG A 65 16.47 -8.80 -22.30
C ARG A 65 17.08 -8.96 -23.69
N ARG A 66 18.11 -9.80 -23.81
CA ARG A 66 18.75 -10.21 -25.07
C ARG A 66 18.92 -11.72 -25.05
N ASP A 67 18.48 -12.40 -26.12
CA ASP A 67 18.56 -13.86 -26.24
C ASP A 67 17.89 -14.60 -25.06
N GLY A 68 16.77 -14.06 -24.57
CA GLY A 68 16.03 -14.61 -23.44
C GLY A 68 16.62 -14.26 -22.05
N VAL A 69 17.81 -13.66 -21.96
CA VAL A 69 18.50 -13.38 -20.69
C VAL A 69 18.53 -11.87 -20.40
N LEU A 70 18.35 -11.47 -19.14
CA LEU A 70 18.52 -10.07 -18.71
C LEU A 70 20.01 -9.73 -18.61
N ARG A 71 20.42 -8.63 -19.24
CA ARG A 71 21.80 -8.12 -19.20
C ARG A 71 21.79 -6.65 -18.80
N GLU A 72 22.81 -6.23 -18.05
CA GLU A 72 22.98 -4.83 -17.65
C GLU A 72 23.14 -3.90 -18.86
N SER A 73 22.69 -2.66 -18.68
CA SER A 73 22.70 -1.62 -19.70
C SER A 73 22.81 -0.22 -19.07
N SER A 74 23.13 0.79 -19.88
CA SER A 74 23.05 2.19 -19.45
C SER A 74 21.61 2.69 -19.47
N TRP A 75 21.36 3.78 -18.75
CA TRP A 75 20.06 4.47 -18.76
C TRP A 75 19.66 4.93 -20.16
N ASP A 76 20.58 5.55 -20.90
CA ASP A 76 20.31 6.01 -22.27
C ASP A 76 19.87 4.85 -23.17
N ALA A 77 20.62 3.74 -23.16
CA ALA A 77 20.30 2.56 -23.97
C ALA A 77 18.95 1.95 -23.57
N ALA A 78 18.63 1.90 -22.28
CA ALA A 78 17.36 1.37 -21.79
C ALA A 78 16.17 2.26 -22.20
N ILE A 79 16.30 3.57 -22.03
CA ILE A 79 15.26 4.55 -22.39
C ILE A 79 15.05 4.55 -23.91
N ASP A 80 16.12 4.56 -24.71
CA ASP A 80 16.04 4.51 -26.17
C ASP A 80 15.36 3.22 -26.66
N THR A 81 15.73 2.08 -26.06
CA THR A 81 15.15 0.78 -26.41
C THR A 81 13.65 0.74 -26.12
N VAL A 82 13.23 1.19 -24.92
CA VAL A 82 11.81 1.23 -24.54
C VAL A 82 11.04 2.23 -25.41
N GLY A 83 11.60 3.42 -25.64
CA GLY A 83 10.98 4.45 -26.47
C GLY A 83 10.79 3.98 -27.92
N ALA A 84 11.78 3.31 -28.50
CA ALA A 84 11.67 2.73 -29.83
C ALA A 84 10.62 1.61 -29.89
N ALA A 85 10.60 0.71 -28.89
CA ALA A 85 9.61 -0.36 -28.83
C ALA A 85 8.17 0.18 -28.73
N ILE A 86 7.94 1.20 -27.91
CA ILE A 86 6.63 1.86 -27.79
C ILE A 86 6.24 2.50 -29.13
N ARG A 87 7.14 3.26 -29.77
CA ARG A 87 6.85 3.87 -31.08
C ARG A 87 6.48 2.84 -32.14
N ASN A 88 7.25 1.76 -32.24
CA ASN A 88 6.97 0.70 -33.21
C ASN A 88 5.58 0.08 -32.99
N VAL A 89 5.21 -0.20 -31.74
CA VAL A 89 3.87 -0.75 -31.41
C VAL A 89 2.77 0.25 -31.78
N VAL A 90 2.98 1.54 -31.49
CA VAL A 90 2.01 2.59 -31.83
C VAL A 90 1.87 2.76 -33.35
N GLU A 91 2.98 2.73 -34.09
CA GLU A 91 2.98 2.84 -35.55
C GLU A 91 2.29 1.65 -36.23
N GLU A 92 2.49 0.43 -35.69
CA GLU A 92 1.96 -0.80 -36.29
C GLU A 92 0.51 -1.10 -35.88
N TYR A 93 0.17 -0.90 -34.61
CA TYR A 93 -1.11 -1.34 -34.01
C TYR A 93 -1.98 -0.19 -33.47
N GLY A 94 -1.48 1.05 -33.55
CA GLY A 94 -2.14 2.21 -32.98
C GLY A 94 -1.93 2.36 -31.47
N PRO A 95 -2.26 3.53 -30.91
CA PRO A 95 -1.99 3.85 -29.50
C PRO A 95 -2.79 3.02 -28.50
N GLY A 96 -3.95 2.49 -28.91
CA GLY A 96 -4.77 1.60 -28.09
C GLY A 96 -4.14 0.24 -27.80
N ALA A 97 -3.06 -0.12 -28.49
CA ALA A 97 -2.31 -1.36 -28.25
C ALA A 97 -1.30 -1.26 -27.10
N VAL A 98 -1.11 -0.06 -26.53
CA VAL A 98 -0.19 0.16 -25.39
C VAL A 98 -0.99 0.31 -24.11
N ALA A 99 -0.63 -0.44 -23.07
CA ALA A 99 -1.17 -0.28 -21.73
C ALA A 99 -0.07 0.11 -20.73
N ILE A 100 -0.41 0.94 -19.76
CA ILE A 100 0.48 1.35 -18.67
C ILE A 100 -0.08 0.84 -17.35
N VAL A 101 0.74 0.08 -16.61
CA VAL A 101 0.41 -0.40 -15.28
C VAL A 101 1.34 0.28 -14.26
N THR A 102 0.75 0.89 -13.24
CA THR A 102 1.47 1.54 -12.14
C THR A 102 1.00 1.04 -10.77
N GLU A 103 1.67 1.44 -9.70
CA GLU A 103 1.36 1.04 -8.33
C GLU A 103 0.90 2.21 -7.47
N ALA A 104 0.12 1.91 -6.42
CA ALA A 104 -0.42 2.90 -5.50
C ALA A 104 0.61 3.49 -4.52
N THR A 105 1.86 3.03 -4.56
CA THR A 105 2.96 3.48 -3.67
C THR A 105 3.82 4.57 -4.30
N ARG A 106 3.47 5.04 -5.50
CA ARG A 106 4.13 6.17 -6.17
C ARG A 106 3.66 7.51 -5.61
N SER A 107 4.52 8.51 -5.71
CA SER A 107 4.21 9.91 -5.42
C SER A 107 3.16 10.47 -6.41
N SER A 108 2.51 11.56 -6.03
CA SER A 108 1.54 12.23 -6.91
C SER A 108 2.20 12.72 -8.19
N GLU A 109 3.46 13.19 -8.10
CA GLU A 109 4.26 13.66 -9.22
C GLU A 109 4.61 12.54 -10.20
N GLU A 110 4.95 11.35 -9.69
CA GLU A 110 5.17 10.16 -10.53
C GLU A 110 3.88 9.70 -11.22
N LEU A 111 2.74 9.76 -10.53
CA LEU A 111 1.45 9.45 -11.13
C LEU A 111 1.05 10.47 -12.21
N GLU A 112 1.36 11.75 -12.02
CA GLU A 112 1.17 12.76 -13.06
C GLU A 112 2.12 12.53 -14.25
N ALA A 113 3.37 12.13 -14.01
CA ALA A 113 4.28 11.75 -15.08
C ALA A 113 3.77 10.54 -15.89
N VAL A 114 3.15 9.56 -15.24
CA VAL A 114 2.45 8.44 -15.92
C VAL A 114 1.29 8.96 -16.77
N ALA A 115 0.49 9.90 -16.26
CA ALA A 115 -0.62 10.48 -17.00
C ALA A 115 -0.12 11.29 -18.23
N LEU A 116 0.97 12.04 -18.08
CA LEU A 116 1.63 12.75 -19.18
C LEU A 116 2.15 11.77 -20.25
N LEU A 117 2.80 10.68 -19.82
CA LEU A 117 3.27 9.63 -20.73
C LEU A 117 2.11 9.00 -21.49
N ALA A 118 1.02 8.62 -20.81
CA ALA A 118 -0.17 8.06 -21.44
C ALA A 118 -0.76 9.01 -22.50
N ARG A 119 -0.88 10.30 -22.17
CA ARG A 119 -1.34 11.35 -23.11
C ARG A 119 -0.40 11.50 -24.30
N SER A 120 0.92 11.43 -24.09
CA SER A 120 1.90 11.52 -25.18
C SER A 120 1.84 10.34 -26.14
N ILE A 121 1.52 9.14 -25.62
CA ILE A 121 1.30 7.93 -26.42
C ILE A 121 -0.09 7.95 -27.09
N GLY A 122 -1.07 8.61 -26.47
CA GLY A 122 -2.47 8.60 -26.91
C GLY A 122 -3.25 7.37 -26.41
N THR A 123 -2.75 6.66 -25.39
CA THR A 123 -3.43 5.49 -24.82
C THR A 123 -4.37 5.87 -23.68
N GLY A 124 -5.54 5.23 -23.64
CA GLY A 124 -6.46 5.26 -22.50
C GLY A 124 -6.30 4.09 -21.53
N ALA A 125 -5.48 3.09 -21.86
CA ALA A 125 -5.31 1.88 -21.06
C ALA A 125 -4.29 2.11 -19.93
N VAL A 126 -4.68 2.85 -18.90
CA VAL A 126 -3.87 3.10 -17.71
C VAL A 126 -4.53 2.46 -16.49
N SER A 127 -3.80 1.62 -15.76
CA SER A 127 -4.30 0.95 -14.57
C SER A 127 -3.36 1.14 -13.39
N CYS A 128 -3.93 1.41 -12.22
CA CYS A 128 -3.30 1.18 -10.92
C CYS A 128 -4.11 0.09 -10.19
N VAL A 129 -3.58 -0.45 -9.09
CA VAL A 129 -4.13 -1.56 -8.25
C VAL A 129 -5.66 -1.55 -8.02
N PHE A 130 -6.32 -0.42 -8.25
CA PHE A 130 -7.77 -0.26 -8.19
C PHE A 130 -8.30 0.30 -9.52
N GLU A 131 -9.33 -0.33 -10.09
CA GLU A 131 -9.90 0.14 -11.35
C GLU A 131 -10.72 1.44 -11.12
N PRO A 132 -10.61 2.46 -11.99
CA PRO A 132 -11.34 3.73 -11.79
C PRO A 132 -12.86 3.56 -11.63
N GLN A 133 -13.46 2.58 -12.32
CA GLN A 133 -14.89 2.26 -12.23
C GLN A 133 -15.32 1.79 -10.84
N ASP A 134 -14.40 1.26 -10.04
CA ASP A 134 -14.71 0.78 -8.69
C ASP A 134 -14.64 1.92 -7.66
N TRP A 135 -14.11 3.10 -8.02
CA TRP A 135 -13.95 4.23 -7.10
C TRP A 135 -15.26 4.66 -6.41
N PRO A 136 -16.40 4.73 -7.11
CA PRO A 136 -17.68 5.03 -6.46
C PRO A 136 -18.13 4.00 -5.42
N LEU A 137 -17.62 2.75 -5.49
CA LEU A 137 -17.94 1.70 -4.51
C LEU A 137 -17.20 1.89 -3.18
N VAL A 138 -16.03 2.52 -3.21
CA VAL A 138 -15.15 2.69 -2.03
C VAL A 138 -15.10 4.13 -1.51
N ALA A 139 -15.27 5.12 -2.38
CA ALA A 139 -15.25 6.53 -2.04
C ALA A 139 -16.66 7.10 -2.17
N ARG A 140 -17.33 7.29 -1.03
CA ARG A 140 -18.46 8.22 -0.95
C ARG A 140 -17.90 9.63 -0.74
N GLU A 141 -18.62 10.65 -1.21
CA GLU A 141 -18.24 12.07 -1.08
C GLU A 141 -17.89 12.50 0.36
N SER A 142 -18.37 11.76 1.38
CA SER A 142 -18.09 12.01 2.79
C SER A 142 -17.32 10.87 3.47
N SER A 143 -16.02 10.77 3.21
CA SER A 143 -15.11 9.96 4.04
C SER A 143 -14.44 10.85 5.09
N ALA A 144 -14.57 10.48 6.37
CA ALA A 144 -13.88 11.17 7.45
C ALA A 144 -12.45 10.66 7.61
N GLY A 145 -11.54 11.52 8.08
CA GLY A 145 -10.15 11.15 8.33
C GLY A 145 -10.01 10.06 9.39
N VAL A 146 -8.88 9.38 9.39
CA VAL A 146 -8.59 8.22 10.25
C VAL A 146 -8.65 8.51 11.76
N ALA A 147 -8.59 9.79 12.14
CA ALA A 147 -8.77 10.25 13.52
C ALA A 147 -10.22 10.08 14.00
N SER A 148 -11.21 10.24 13.13
CA SER A 148 -12.64 10.12 13.46
C SER A 148 -13.03 8.75 14.03
N ILE A 149 -12.25 7.70 13.72
CA ILE A 149 -12.45 6.35 14.27
C ILE A 149 -12.40 6.36 15.81
N GLN A 150 -11.62 7.27 16.42
CA GLN A 150 -11.52 7.37 17.88
C GLN A 150 -12.81 7.88 18.53
N GLU A 151 -13.61 8.66 17.81
CA GLU A 151 -14.89 9.20 18.26
C GLU A 151 -16.07 8.25 18.04
N ALA A 152 -15.84 7.16 17.30
CA ALA A 152 -16.89 6.21 16.94
C ALA A 152 -17.28 5.33 18.14
N ASN A 153 -18.59 5.29 18.44
CA ASN A 153 -19.12 4.39 19.47
C ASN A 153 -19.18 2.92 19.00
N CYS A 154 -19.11 2.68 17.68
CA CYS A 154 -19.14 1.35 17.07
C CYS A 154 -18.28 1.39 15.79
N VAL A 155 -17.37 0.43 15.63
CA VAL A 155 -16.50 0.31 14.46
C VAL A 155 -16.77 -1.03 13.78
N ILE A 156 -17.19 -1.00 12.52
CA ILE A 156 -17.40 -2.20 11.70
C ILE A 156 -16.18 -2.38 10.80
N VAL A 157 -15.52 -3.53 10.91
CA VAL A 157 -14.31 -3.87 10.17
C VAL A 157 -14.65 -4.97 9.16
N LEU A 158 -14.83 -4.59 7.89
CA LEU A 158 -15.07 -5.53 6.78
C LEU A 158 -13.79 -5.64 5.96
N VAL A 159 -13.12 -6.79 6.07
CA VAL A 159 -11.82 -7.03 5.45
C VAL A 159 -11.90 -8.36 4.73
N THR A 160 -11.61 -8.36 3.43
CA THR A 160 -11.29 -9.60 2.72
C THR A 160 -9.95 -10.09 3.26
N CYS A 161 -9.97 -11.24 3.95
CA CYS A 161 -8.84 -11.74 4.71
C CYS A 161 -7.56 -11.80 3.86
N SER A 162 -6.61 -10.92 4.17
CA SER A 162 -5.16 -11.13 4.01
C SER A 162 -4.38 -9.92 4.55
N SER A 163 -4.92 -8.70 4.43
CA SER A 163 -4.10 -7.51 4.63
C SER A 163 -4.35 -6.73 5.91
N LEU A 164 -5.54 -6.29 6.34
CA LEU A 164 -5.58 -5.30 7.44
C LEU A 164 -5.02 -5.78 8.81
N ILE A 165 -5.25 -7.05 9.19
CA ILE A 165 -4.71 -7.62 10.45
C ILE A 165 -3.19 -7.85 10.37
N ARG A 166 -2.63 -8.14 9.17
CA ARG A 166 -1.17 -8.36 8.97
C ARG A 166 -0.39 -7.12 8.51
N SER A 167 -1.02 -6.22 7.76
CA SER A 167 -0.42 -5.04 7.12
C SER A 167 -0.52 -3.78 7.98
N SER A 168 -1.46 -3.74 8.94
CA SER A 168 -1.62 -2.62 9.87
C SER A 168 -1.65 -3.09 11.34
N PRO A 169 -0.51 -3.56 11.91
CA PRO A 169 -0.43 -3.99 13.31
C PRO A 169 -0.76 -2.89 14.34
N LYS A 170 -0.98 -1.66 13.88
CA LYS A 170 -0.96 -0.46 14.70
C LYS A 170 -2.34 0.07 15.09
N ARG A 171 -3.43 -0.48 14.56
CA ARG A 171 -4.79 -0.06 14.89
C ARG A 171 -5.60 -1.23 15.41
N LEU A 172 -5.52 -1.44 16.71
CA LEU A 172 -6.62 -1.81 17.63
C LEU A 172 -6.12 -1.83 19.09
N SER A 173 -5.28 -0.86 19.46
CA SER A 173 -4.86 -0.61 20.84
C SER A 173 -5.34 0.78 21.23
N THR A 174 -6.65 0.93 21.44
CA THR A 174 -7.18 2.08 22.19
C THR A 174 -7.31 1.67 23.65
N ARG A 175 -7.23 2.60 24.61
CA ARG A 175 -7.39 2.29 26.06
C ARG A 175 -8.71 1.56 26.39
N ASN A 176 -9.67 1.54 25.45
CA ASN A 176 -10.98 0.93 25.55
C ASN A 176 -11.32 -0.02 24.38
N THR A 177 -10.34 -0.66 23.74
CA THR A 177 -10.69 -1.62 22.66
C THR A 177 -11.54 -2.77 23.21
N PRO A 178 -12.78 -2.97 22.73
CA PRO A 178 -13.49 -4.24 22.91
C PRO A 178 -12.67 -5.34 22.22
N ARG A 179 -12.65 -6.54 22.80
CA ARG A 179 -11.99 -7.70 22.19
C ARG A 179 -12.50 -7.90 20.76
N GLU A 180 -11.58 -7.94 19.79
CA GLU A 180 -11.88 -8.21 18.39
C GLU A 180 -12.63 -9.54 18.24
N ALA A 181 -13.79 -9.50 17.58
CA ALA A 181 -14.43 -10.68 17.01
C ALA A 181 -14.06 -10.73 15.53
N THR A 182 -13.11 -11.59 15.15
CA THR A 182 -12.89 -11.98 13.76
C THR A 182 -14.10 -12.79 13.28
N ALA A 183 -14.92 -12.20 12.42
CA ALA A 183 -16.00 -12.90 11.74
C ALA A 183 -15.59 -13.22 10.30
N SER A 184 -15.42 -14.50 10.01
CA SER A 184 -15.47 -15.02 8.64
C SER A 184 -16.94 -15.02 8.20
N SER A 185 -17.26 -14.21 7.19
CA SER A 185 -18.54 -14.18 6.44
C SER A 185 -19.80 -14.65 7.19
N SER A 186 -20.50 -13.76 7.90
CA SER A 186 -21.97 -13.83 8.02
C SER A 186 -22.53 -12.54 8.62
N LEU A 187 -23.66 -12.11 8.04
CA LEU A 187 -24.44 -10.90 8.32
C LEU A 187 -24.66 -10.63 9.83
N ILE A 188 -24.43 -9.40 10.31
CA ILE A 188 -24.80 -9.00 11.68
C ILE A 188 -25.76 -7.80 11.64
N ARG A 189 -27.01 -8.00 12.09
CA ARG A 189 -27.98 -6.92 12.40
C ARG A 189 -27.64 -6.32 13.77
N GLY A 190 -27.39 -5.01 13.83
CA GLY A 190 -27.12 -4.30 15.09
C GLY A 190 -28.38 -3.70 15.72
N ARG A 191 -28.61 -3.98 17.01
CA ARG A 191 -29.49 -3.18 17.88
C ARG A 191 -28.60 -2.25 18.70
N ALA A 192 -28.79 -0.94 18.60
CA ALA A 192 -28.00 0.04 19.33
C ALA A 192 -28.22 -0.09 20.85
N THR A 193 -27.14 -0.08 21.64
CA THR A 193 -27.20 0.07 23.10
C THR A 193 -26.50 1.36 23.53
N PRO A 194 -26.95 2.03 24.61
CA PRO A 194 -26.37 3.31 25.06
C PRO A 194 -24.95 3.15 25.60
N ARG A 195 -24.18 4.25 25.55
CA ARG A 195 -22.76 4.32 25.98
C ARG A 195 -22.58 3.77 27.40
N GLY A 196 -21.66 2.81 27.55
CA GLY A 196 -21.16 2.34 28.85
C GLY A 196 -21.38 0.86 29.17
N THR A 197 -22.23 0.15 28.43
CA THR A 197 -22.52 -1.26 28.69
C THR A 197 -21.85 -2.16 27.65
N ARG A 198 -20.98 -3.07 28.08
CA ARG A 198 -20.34 -4.06 27.21
C ARG A 198 -21.39 -5.05 26.69
N ALA A 199 -21.69 -5.02 25.40
CA ALA A 199 -22.41 -6.11 24.75
C ALA A 199 -21.43 -7.27 24.52
N ASN A 200 -21.59 -8.35 25.28
CA ASN A 200 -20.79 -9.56 25.13
C ASN A 200 -21.49 -10.47 24.11
N MET A 201 -20.94 -10.59 22.90
CA MET A 201 -21.40 -11.58 21.91
C MET A 201 -20.73 -12.93 22.16
N SER A 202 -21.16 -13.64 23.21
CA SER A 202 -20.74 -15.02 23.47
C SER A 202 -21.72 -16.00 22.82
N GLY A 203 -21.41 -16.44 21.60
CA GLY A 203 -22.20 -17.42 20.89
C GLY A 203 -21.63 -17.74 19.51
N ILE A 204 -20.40 -18.25 19.46
CA ILE A 204 -19.84 -18.84 18.23
C ILE A 204 -19.14 -20.13 18.65
N ASP A 205 -19.78 -21.25 18.33
CA ASP A 205 -19.20 -22.58 18.44
C ASP A 205 -18.00 -22.67 17.49
N ARG A 206 -16.84 -23.08 18.01
CA ARG A 206 -15.62 -23.25 17.23
C ARG A 206 -15.57 -24.68 16.68
N GLU A 207 -15.88 -24.87 15.40
CA GLU A 207 -15.48 -26.12 14.74
C GLU A 207 -13.94 -26.21 14.69
N PRO A 208 -13.36 -27.42 14.87
CA PRO A 208 -11.92 -27.61 14.88
C PRO A 208 -11.30 -27.35 13.51
N ARG A 209 -10.16 -26.64 13.51
CA ARG A 209 -9.38 -26.25 12.33
C ARG A 209 -9.03 -27.48 11.48
N ARG A 210 -9.56 -27.58 10.26
CA ARG A 210 -8.97 -28.43 9.22
C ARG A 210 -7.73 -27.74 8.67
N SER A 211 -6.57 -28.32 8.96
CA SER A 211 -5.29 -28.02 8.34
C SER A 211 -5.33 -28.36 6.85
N TYR A 212 -5.22 -27.35 5.98
CA TYR A 212 -4.87 -27.55 4.58
C TYR A 212 -3.61 -26.74 4.26
N LEU A 213 -2.48 -27.43 4.31
CA LEU A 213 -1.39 -27.29 3.35
C LEU A 213 -1.29 -28.65 2.64
N PRO A 214 -0.94 -28.65 1.36
CA PRO A 214 0.36 -29.20 1.05
C PRO A 214 1.21 -28.19 0.30
N ALA A 215 2.50 -28.24 0.61
CA ALA A 215 3.57 -27.70 -0.20
C ALA A 215 3.44 -28.20 -1.65
N PHE A 216 3.55 -27.29 -2.62
CA PHE A 216 4.62 -27.25 -3.63
C PHE A 216 4.66 -25.83 -4.22
#